data_AF-A0AAN9BZV4-F1
#
_entry.id   AF-A0AAN9BZV4-F1
#
_cell.length_a   1.000
_cell.length_b   1.000
_cell.length_c   1.000
_cell.angle_alpha   90.00
_cell.angle_beta   90.00
_cell.angle_gamma   90.00
#
_symmetry.space_group_name_H-M   'P 1'
#
loop_
_entity.id
_entity.type
_entity.pdbx_description
1 polymer ?
#
loop_
_entity_poly.entity_id
_entity_poly.type
_entity_poly.pdbx_seq_one_letter_code
_entity_poly.pdbx_strand_id
1 'polypeptide(L)'
;MTAKLLVFTLTVALAALASGVWGSDPCQQYANGCSTPFHMPVFYKTLFTPSCNKHDVCYRCGAKYGISKSTCDSTFLHNMDAACAVHDAGRRDLSSSSSSSSSSSSSSSFSSSSNGRKKRSACTVIAKDVFYEGVHLLGGLFYRGVGETESFCSEHAARGCLPH
;
A
#
# COMPACT_ATOMS: atom_id res chain seq x y z
N MET A 1 -9.29 -37.45 35.08
CA MET A 1 -8.82 -37.04 33.72
C MET A 1 -9.49 -35.74 33.23
N THR A 2 -9.84 -34.81 34.12
CA THR A 2 -10.72 -33.67 33.79
C THR A 2 -9.99 -32.31 33.77
N ALA A 3 -8.97 -32.11 34.60
CA ALA A 3 -8.25 -30.83 34.69
C ALA A 3 -7.36 -30.54 33.45
N LYS A 4 -6.71 -31.56 32.88
CA LYS A 4 -5.81 -31.38 31.71
C LYS A 4 -6.58 -30.99 30.43
N LEU A 5 -7.82 -31.46 30.29
CA LEU A 5 -8.66 -31.16 29.14
C LEU A 5 -9.18 -29.70 29.19
N LEU A 6 -9.48 -29.21 30.39
CA LEU A 6 -9.95 -27.83 30.63
C LEU A 6 -8.85 -26.78 30.39
N VAL A 7 -7.59 -27.09 30.73
CA VAL A 7 -6.45 -26.20 30.46
C VAL A 7 -6.13 -26.15 28.95
N PHE A 8 -6.26 -27.27 28.24
CA PHE A 8 -6.01 -27.32 26.80
C PHE A 8 -7.08 -26.57 25.99
N THR A 9 -8.34 -26.62 26.39
CA THR A 9 -9.41 -25.87 25.72
C THR A 9 -9.32 -24.37 26.01
N LEU A 10 -8.96 -23.97 27.24
CA LEU A 10 -8.79 -22.55 27.60
C LEU A 10 -7.62 -21.88 26.87
N THR A 11 -6.51 -22.61 26.68
CA THR A 11 -5.32 -22.10 25.96
C THR A 11 -5.55 -21.97 24.45
N VAL A 12 -6.26 -22.91 23.84
CA VAL A 12 -6.64 -22.82 22.42
C VAL A 12 -7.65 -21.69 22.18
N ALA A 13 -8.60 -21.47 23.09
CA ALA A 13 -9.55 -20.35 23.00
C ALA A 13 -8.85 -18.98 23.13
N LEU A 14 -7.86 -18.84 24.03
CA LEU A 14 -7.06 -17.61 24.14
C LEU A 14 -6.23 -17.34 22.88
N ALA A 15 -5.64 -18.38 22.27
CA ALA A 15 -4.86 -18.24 21.04
C ALA A 15 -5.73 -17.89 19.81
N ALA A 16 -6.97 -18.40 19.74
CA ALA A 16 -7.91 -18.09 18.67
C ALA A 16 -8.39 -16.62 18.71
N LEU A 17 -8.53 -16.03 19.90
CA LEU A 17 -8.86 -14.60 20.05
C LEU A 17 -7.70 -13.67 19.65
N ALA A 18 -6.46 -14.17 19.63
CA ALA A 18 -5.28 -13.39 19.26
C ALA A 18 -4.99 -13.37 17.74
N SER A 19 -5.70 -14.17 16.93
CA SER A 19 -5.33 -14.44 15.53
C SER A 19 -6.12 -13.64 14.48
N GLY A 20 -6.87 -12.61 14.89
CA GLY A 20 -7.89 -11.97 14.04
C GLY A 20 -7.66 -10.51 13.64
N VAL A 21 -6.55 -9.87 13.98
CA VAL A 21 -6.28 -8.50 13.47
C VAL A 21 -5.67 -8.60 12.08
N TRP A 22 -6.51 -8.88 11.09
CA TRP A 22 -6.21 -8.44 9.73
C TRP A 22 -6.20 -6.92 9.81
N GLY A 23 -5.02 -6.32 9.73
CA GLY A 23 -4.85 -4.87 9.88
C GLY A 23 -5.62 -4.14 8.78
N SER A 24 -6.86 -3.79 9.07
CA SER A 24 -7.68 -2.93 8.23
C SER A 24 -6.97 -1.58 8.10
N ASP A 25 -6.81 -1.10 6.86
CA ASP A 25 -6.25 0.22 6.63
C ASP A 25 -7.16 1.29 7.27
N PRO A 26 -6.70 2.02 8.32
CA PRO A 26 -7.53 2.99 9.02
C PRO A 26 -7.97 4.16 8.12
N CYS A 27 -7.28 4.36 6.99
CA CYS A 27 -7.58 5.41 6.03
C CYS A 27 -8.71 5.02 5.07
N GLN A 28 -9.05 3.73 4.97
CA GLN A 28 -10.03 3.22 4.02
C GLN A 28 -11.43 3.82 4.23
N GLN A 29 -11.85 4.02 5.48
CA GLN A 29 -13.17 4.58 5.79
C GLN A 29 -13.35 6.03 5.32
N TYR A 30 -12.24 6.72 5.07
CA TYR A 30 -12.27 8.09 4.57
C TYR A 30 -12.01 8.14 3.06
N ALA A 31 -11.53 7.07 2.41
CA ALA A 31 -11.00 7.10 1.06
C ALA A 31 -11.87 6.39 0.01
N ASN A 32 -11.59 6.65 -1.27
CA ASN A 32 -12.23 5.98 -2.41
C ASN A 32 -11.34 4.90 -3.04
N GLY A 33 -10.18 4.60 -2.43
CA GLY A 33 -9.21 3.65 -2.97
C GLY A 33 -8.46 4.20 -4.17
N CYS A 34 -7.79 3.30 -4.90
CA CYS A 34 -7.11 3.67 -6.13
C CYS A 34 -8.12 3.86 -7.27
N SER A 35 -8.67 5.08 -7.37
CA SER A 35 -9.49 5.51 -8.49
C SER A 35 -8.61 5.83 -9.68
N THR A 36 -8.63 4.98 -10.70
CA THR A 36 -7.86 5.17 -11.93
C THR A 36 -8.80 5.65 -13.03
N PRO A 37 -8.50 6.76 -13.73
CA PRO A 37 -9.27 7.15 -14.90
C PRO A 37 -9.21 6.03 -15.95
N PHE A 38 -10.31 5.85 -16.70
CA PHE A 38 -10.45 4.91 -17.84
C PHE A 38 -10.58 3.40 -17.56
N HIS A 39 -10.92 2.95 -16.33
CA HIS A 39 -11.20 1.52 -16.05
C HIS A 39 -10.12 0.54 -16.54
N MET A 40 -8.87 0.99 -16.68
CA MET A 40 -7.79 0.13 -17.13
C MET A 40 -7.54 -0.98 -16.10
N PRO A 41 -7.22 -2.21 -16.52
CA PRO A 41 -6.80 -3.26 -15.60
C PRO A 41 -5.44 -2.86 -15.01
N VAL A 42 -5.47 -2.16 -13.88
CA VAL A 42 -4.24 -1.64 -13.28
C VAL A 42 -3.65 -2.70 -12.37
N PHE A 43 -2.53 -3.26 -12.82
CA PHE A 43 -1.70 -4.16 -12.02
C PHE A 43 -1.32 -3.47 -10.70
N TYR A 44 -1.10 -4.27 -9.65
CA TYR A 44 -0.73 -3.80 -8.32
C TYR A 44 -1.78 -2.91 -7.61
N LYS A 45 -3.02 -2.80 -8.12
CA LYS A 45 -4.10 -2.04 -7.47
C LYS A 45 -4.25 -2.39 -5.99
N THR A 46 -4.43 -3.68 -5.67
CA THR A 46 -4.58 -4.13 -4.27
C THR A 46 -3.34 -3.83 -3.42
N LEU A 47 -2.15 -3.94 -4.01
CA LEU A 47 -0.88 -3.62 -3.33
C LEU A 47 -0.80 -2.12 -3.01
N PHE A 48 -1.31 -1.26 -3.89
CA PHE A 48 -1.25 0.19 -3.74
C PHE A 48 -2.46 0.80 -3.05
N THR A 49 -3.56 0.06 -2.84
CA THR A 49 -4.77 0.56 -2.15
C THR A 49 -4.45 1.28 -0.84
N PRO A 50 -3.60 0.76 0.07
CA PRO A 50 -3.26 1.49 1.29
C PRO A 50 -2.56 2.83 1.04
N SER A 51 -1.74 2.91 -0.02
CA SER A 51 -1.07 4.15 -0.43
C SER A 51 -2.07 5.15 -1.01
N CYS A 52 -3.00 4.68 -1.85
CA CYS A 52 -4.08 5.51 -2.40
C CYS A 52 -4.98 6.06 -1.31
N ASN A 53 -5.34 5.26 -0.31
CA ASN A 53 -6.21 5.71 0.78
C ASN A 53 -5.57 6.85 1.60
N LYS A 54 -4.28 6.74 1.91
CA LYS A 54 -3.53 7.83 2.55
C LYS A 54 -3.47 9.09 1.68
N HIS A 55 -3.25 8.91 0.38
CA HIS A 55 -3.21 10.01 -0.59
C HIS A 55 -4.55 10.75 -0.66
N ASP A 56 -5.67 10.03 -0.74
CA ASP A 56 -7.02 10.61 -0.74
C ASP A 56 -7.29 11.44 0.52
N VAL A 57 -6.88 10.94 1.70
CA VAL A 57 -7.00 11.70 2.96
C VAL A 57 -6.12 12.95 2.92
N CYS A 58 -4.88 12.82 2.44
CA CYS A 58 -3.98 13.97 2.28
C CYS A 58 -4.56 15.03 1.33
N TYR A 59 -5.20 14.63 0.24
CA TYR A 59 -5.82 15.56 -0.70
C TYR A 59 -7.00 16.34 -0.14
N ARG A 60 -7.73 15.77 0.81
CA ARG A 60 -8.89 16.42 1.44
C ARG A 60 -8.54 17.17 2.72
N CYS A 61 -7.49 16.76 3.41
CA CYS A 61 -7.15 17.26 4.74
C CYS A 61 -5.78 17.95 4.84
N GLY A 62 -4.88 17.74 3.87
CA GLY A 62 -3.49 18.18 3.95
C GLY A 62 -3.35 19.70 4.11
N ALA A 63 -4.13 20.47 3.35
CA ALA A 63 -4.08 21.93 3.40
C ALA A 63 -4.36 22.50 4.80
N LYS A 64 -5.29 21.89 5.55
CA LYS A 64 -5.61 22.28 6.94
C LYS A 64 -4.39 22.21 7.86
N TYR A 65 -3.43 21.34 7.55
CA TYR A 65 -2.21 21.12 8.32
C TYR A 65 -0.96 21.69 7.66
N GLY A 66 -1.11 22.55 6.65
CA GLY A 66 0.01 23.16 5.93
C GLY A 66 0.79 22.17 5.04
N ILE A 67 0.23 20.99 4.78
CA ILE A 67 0.79 20.00 3.86
C ILE A 67 0.43 20.47 2.45
N SER A 68 1.37 20.40 1.52
CA SER A 68 1.14 20.78 0.12
C SER A 68 0.72 19.57 -0.73
N LYS A 69 0.08 19.83 -1.88
CA LYS A 69 -0.21 18.78 -2.88
C LYS A 69 1.05 17.98 -3.25
N SER A 70 2.16 18.67 -3.50
CA SER A 70 3.41 18.00 -3.89
C SER A 70 3.96 17.11 -2.77
N THR A 71 3.79 17.52 -1.51
CA THR A 71 4.09 16.66 -0.35
C THR A 71 3.21 15.42 -0.39
N CYS A 72 1.88 15.55 -0.54
CA CYS A 72 0.98 14.41 -0.66
C CYS A 72 1.39 13.46 -1.79
N ASP A 73 1.69 13.98 -2.98
CA ASP A 73 2.07 13.18 -4.16
C ASP A 73 3.41 12.46 -3.94
N SER A 74 4.41 13.14 -3.38
CA SER A 74 5.73 12.54 -3.12
C SER A 74 5.66 11.45 -2.06
N THR A 75 4.89 11.65 -0.99
CA THR A 75 4.63 10.62 0.03
C THR A 75 3.87 9.45 -0.56
N PHE A 76 2.94 9.69 -1.48
CA PHE A 76 2.23 8.63 -2.19
C PHE A 76 3.19 7.73 -2.99
N LEU A 77 4.09 8.31 -3.79
CA LEU A 77 5.11 7.55 -4.51
C LEU A 77 6.01 6.77 -3.55
N HIS A 78 6.47 7.41 -2.47
CA HIS A 78 7.31 6.76 -1.47
C HIS A 78 6.61 5.54 -0.84
N ASN A 79 5.32 5.64 -0.51
CA ASN A 79 4.56 4.53 0.04
C ASN A 79 4.39 3.37 -0.95
N MET A 80 4.18 3.67 -2.24
CA MET A 80 4.13 2.64 -3.28
C MET A 80 5.49 1.96 -3.49
N ASP A 81 6.59 2.72 -3.47
CA ASP A 81 7.95 2.16 -3.57
C ASP A 81 8.26 1.24 -2.39
N ALA A 82 7.83 1.61 -1.18
CA ALA A 82 7.95 0.75 0.01
C ALA A 82 7.13 -0.55 -0.14
N ALA A 83 5.90 -0.46 -0.65
CA ALA A 83 5.07 -1.64 -0.93
C ALA A 83 5.72 -2.55 -1.99
N CYS A 84 6.32 -1.98 -3.04
CA CYS A 84 7.08 -2.72 -4.05
C CYS A 84 8.30 -3.42 -3.45
N ALA A 85 9.04 -2.76 -2.56
CA ALA A 85 10.20 -3.37 -1.91
C ALA A 85 9.84 -4.64 -1.12
N VAL A 86 8.71 -4.61 -0.39
CA VAL A 86 8.18 -5.77 0.34
C VAL A 86 7.70 -6.86 -0.63
N HIS A 87 6.93 -6.50 -1.65
CA HIS A 87 6.44 -7.43 -2.67
C HIS A 87 7.58 -8.18 -3.38
N ASP A 88 8.65 -7.45 -3.75
CA ASP A 88 9.80 -8.00 -4.46
C ASP A 88 10.74 -8.81 -3.55
N ALA A 89 10.73 -8.54 -2.24
CA ALA A 89 11.40 -9.40 -1.25
C ALA A 89 10.68 -10.74 -1.13
N GLY A 90 9.35 -10.73 -0.95
CA GLY A 90 8.56 -11.97 -0.84
C GLY A 90 8.67 -12.89 -2.07
N ARG A 91 8.83 -12.33 -3.27
CA ARG A 91 9.09 -13.13 -4.49
C ARG A 91 10.44 -13.83 -4.49
N ARG A 92 11.47 -13.25 -3.86
CA ARG A 92 12.81 -13.85 -3.75
C ARG A 92 12.83 -15.01 -2.75
N ASP A 93 12.08 -14.89 -1.67
CA ASP A 93 11.97 -15.96 -0.66
C ASP A 93 11.20 -17.17 -1.19
N LEU A 94 10.12 -16.94 -1.94
CA LEU A 94 9.37 -18.00 -2.63
C LEU A 94 10.21 -18.70 -3.70
N SER A 95 11.02 -17.95 -4.46
CA SER A 95 11.95 -18.50 -5.46
C SER A 95 13.11 -19.27 -4.84
N SER A 96 13.45 -19.01 -3.58
CA SER A 96 14.51 -19.73 -2.84
C SER A 96 13.98 -21.00 -2.16
N SER A 97 12.65 -21.10 -2.00
CA SER A 97 11.97 -22.22 -1.33
C SER A 97 11.42 -23.28 -2.31
N SER A 98 11.51 -23.04 -3.62
CA SER A 98 10.98 -23.91 -4.67
C SER A 98 12.09 -24.51 -5.54
N SER A 99 13.00 -25.24 -4.88
CA SER A 99 13.94 -26.16 -5.55
C SER A 99 13.32 -27.55 -5.68
N SER A 100 12.19 -27.67 -6.39
CA SER A 100 11.76 -28.95 -6.98
C SER A 100 10.63 -28.75 -8.00
N SER A 101 10.98 -28.99 -9.27
CA SER A 101 10.13 -29.39 -10.41
C SER A 101 9.37 -28.33 -11.22
N SER A 102 9.99 -27.99 -12.37
CA SER A 102 9.43 -27.93 -13.73
C SER A 102 8.33 -26.91 -14.12
N SER A 103 8.81 -25.81 -14.72
CA SER A 103 8.46 -25.29 -16.06
C SER A 103 6.99 -25.07 -16.47
N SER A 104 6.60 -23.80 -16.52
CA SER A 104 5.87 -23.23 -17.67
C SER A 104 6.40 -21.82 -17.96
N SER A 105 6.80 -21.63 -19.20
CA SER A 105 7.59 -20.51 -19.69
C SER A 105 6.74 -19.26 -19.93
N SER A 106 7.12 -18.16 -19.30
CA SER A 106 7.03 -16.83 -19.92
C SER A 106 8.32 -16.12 -19.56
N SER A 107 9.27 -16.29 -20.46
CA SER A 107 10.66 -15.88 -20.32
C SER A 107 10.76 -14.36 -20.35
N SER A 108 11.17 -13.76 -19.24
CA SER A 108 11.97 -12.55 -19.29
C SER A 108 13.22 -12.80 -18.47
N SER A 109 14.29 -13.16 -19.16
CA SER A 109 15.62 -13.39 -18.63
C SER A 109 16.07 -12.19 -17.79
N PHE A 110 16.09 -12.32 -16.48
CA PHE A 110 16.76 -11.37 -15.59
C PHE A 110 18.09 -11.99 -15.17
N SER A 111 19.10 -11.75 -16.00
CA SER A 111 20.49 -11.98 -15.65
C SER A 111 20.81 -11.21 -14.37
N SER A 112 21.09 -11.95 -13.31
CA SER A 112 21.92 -11.48 -12.21
C SER A 112 23.28 -11.11 -12.80
N SER A 113 23.55 -9.81 -12.90
CA SER A 113 24.88 -9.28 -13.15
C SER A 113 25.08 -8.06 -12.28
N SER A 114 25.90 -8.30 -11.27
CA SER A 114 26.70 -7.36 -10.51
C SER A 114 27.31 -6.27 -11.38
N ASN A 115 26.61 -5.12 -11.50
CA ASN A 115 27.23 -3.80 -11.66
C ASN A 115 26.20 -2.64 -11.50
N GLY A 116 26.31 -1.87 -10.42
CA GLY A 116 26.15 -0.41 -10.41
C GLY A 116 24.82 0.29 -10.74
N ARG A 117 23.73 -0.35 -11.18
CA ARG A 117 22.40 0.28 -11.30
C ARG A 117 21.31 -0.71 -10.88
N LYS A 118 20.61 -0.44 -9.77
CA LYS A 118 19.39 -1.17 -9.39
C LYS A 118 18.38 -1.09 -10.54
N LYS A 119 18.22 -2.18 -11.29
CA LYS A 119 17.18 -2.29 -12.32
C LYS A 119 15.84 -2.18 -11.60
N ARG A 120 15.04 -1.16 -11.93
CA ARG A 120 13.73 -0.91 -11.32
C ARG A 120 12.79 -2.09 -11.62
N SER A 121 12.07 -2.57 -10.62
CA SER A 121 11.10 -3.64 -10.80
C SER A 121 9.86 -3.13 -11.52
N ALA A 122 9.11 -4.04 -12.16
CA ALA A 122 7.86 -3.68 -12.84
C ALA A 122 6.87 -2.96 -11.88
N CYS A 123 6.87 -3.34 -10.60
CA CYS A 123 6.09 -2.68 -9.56
C CYS A 123 6.47 -1.19 -9.45
N THR A 124 7.77 -0.88 -9.28
CA THR A 124 8.25 0.52 -9.14
C THR A 124 8.03 1.35 -10.41
N VAL A 125 8.09 0.71 -11.59
CA VAL A 125 7.79 1.39 -12.86
C VAL A 125 6.32 1.77 -12.93
N ILE A 126 5.40 0.86 -12.60
CA ILE A 126 3.96 1.14 -12.61
C ILE A 126 3.57 2.15 -11.52
N ALA A 127 4.15 2.04 -10.32
CA ALA A 127 3.93 3.01 -9.24
C ALA A 127 4.24 4.44 -9.69
N LYS A 128 5.37 4.63 -10.36
CA LYS A 128 5.76 5.95 -10.86
C LYS A 128 4.93 6.37 -12.08
N ASP A 129 5.01 5.60 -13.16
CA ASP A 129 4.61 6.07 -14.48
C ASP A 129 3.09 6.05 -14.69
N VAL A 130 2.37 5.25 -13.90
CA VAL A 130 0.90 5.15 -13.99
C VAL A 130 0.23 5.91 -12.85
N PHE A 131 0.59 5.58 -11.61
CA PHE A 131 -0.12 6.12 -10.45
C PHE A 131 0.37 7.53 -10.09
N TYR A 132 1.68 7.70 -9.88
CA TYR A 132 2.24 8.99 -9.46
C TYR A 132 2.10 10.06 -10.53
N GLU A 133 2.54 9.80 -11.77
CA GLU A 133 2.43 10.79 -12.85
C GLU A 133 0.97 11.20 -13.12
N GLY A 134 0.03 10.25 -13.03
CA GLY A 134 -1.40 10.54 -13.17
C GLY A 134 -1.92 11.56 -12.14
N VAL A 135 -1.64 11.34 -10.85
CA VAL A 135 -2.06 12.29 -9.79
C VAL A 135 -1.20 13.55 -9.77
N HIS A 136 0.05 13.49 -10.20
CA HIS A 136 0.92 14.64 -10.27
C HIS A 136 0.37 15.66 -11.27
N LEU A 137 -0.01 15.19 -12.46
CA LEU A 137 -0.57 16.01 -13.55
C LEU A 137 -2.01 16.45 -13.29
N LEU A 138 -2.89 15.53 -12.89
CA LEU A 138 -4.34 15.80 -12.80
C LEU A 138 -4.83 16.13 -11.39
N GLY A 139 -4.02 15.86 -10.37
CA GLY A 139 -4.42 16.03 -8.97
C GLY A 139 -4.72 17.48 -8.60
N GLY A 140 -4.29 18.48 -9.38
CA GLY A 140 -4.55 19.88 -9.06
C GLY A 140 -6.06 20.18 -8.94
N LEU A 141 -6.88 19.42 -9.67
CA LEU A 141 -8.34 19.52 -9.67
C LEU A 141 -9.01 18.88 -8.44
N PHE A 142 -8.29 18.01 -7.72
CA PHE A 142 -8.85 17.23 -6.62
C PHE A 142 -8.30 17.65 -5.26
N TYR A 143 -7.19 18.39 -5.24
CA TYR A 143 -6.57 18.86 -4.01
C TYR A 143 -7.38 20.00 -3.39
N ARG A 144 -7.82 19.83 -2.14
CA ARG A 144 -8.66 20.81 -1.45
C ARG A 144 -7.85 21.84 -0.68
N GLY A 145 -8.25 23.11 -0.81
CA GLY A 145 -7.66 24.22 -0.07
C GLY A 145 -8.06 24.25 1.41
N VAL A 146 -7.43 25.16 2.18
CA VAL A 146 -7.62 25.31 3.64
C VAL A 146 -9.09 25.55 4.05
N GLY A 147 -9.90 26.14 3.17
CA GLY A 147 -11.32 26.43 3.40
C GLY A 147 -12.31 25.36 2.89
N GLU A 148 -11.82 24.31 2.22
CA GLU A 148 -12.67 23.31 1.54
C GLU A 148 -12.49 21.90 2.13
N THR A 149 -11.72 21.78 3.21
CA THR A 149 -11.42 20.48 3.83
C THR A 149 -12.65 19.85 4.47
N GLU A 150 -12.71 18.52 4.46
CA GLU A 150 -13.81 17.74 5.02
C GLU A 150 -13.86 17.81 6.56
N SER A 151 -15.05 17.60 7.14
CA SER A 151 -15.26 17.64 8.60
C SER A 151 -14.44 16.60 9.35
N PHE A 152 -14.31 15.39 8.78
CA PHE A 152 -13.54 14.29 9.36
C PHE A 152 -12.04 14.59 9.46
N CYS A 153 -11.53 15.64 8.82
CA CYS A 153 -10.11 15.98 8.88
C CYS A 153 -9.63 16.33 10.30
N SER A 154 -10.53 16.61 11.25
CA SER A 154 -10.18 16.77 12.67
C SER A 154 -10.03 15.46 13.44
N GLU A 155 -10.50 14.34 12.91
CA GLU A 155 -10.50 13.05 13.60
C GLU A 155 -9.07 12.50 13.72
N HIS A 156 -8.78 11.88 14.86
CA HIS A 156 -7.45 11.33 15.12
C HIS A 156 -7.05 10.25 14.10
N ALA A 157 -7.99 9.40 13.69
CA ALA A 157 -7.76 8.35 12.70
C ALA A 157 -7.40 8.95 11.33
N ALA A 158 -8.11 9.99 10.87
CA ALA A 158 -7.78 10.68 9.62
C ALA A 158 -6.42 11.40 9.69
N ARG A 159 -6.08 12.01 10.83
CA ARG A 159 -4.76 12.65 11.03
C ARG A 159 -3.61 11.66 10.96
N GLY A 160 -3.80 10.42 11.42
CA GLY A 160 -2.81 9.35 11.30
C GLY A 160 -2.53 8.90 9.86
N CYS A 161 -3.35 9.32 8.89
CA CYS A 161 -3.16 9.04 7.48
C CYS A 161 -2.31 10.10 6.76
N LEU A 162 -2.01 11.22 7.42
CA LEU A 162 -1.26 12.32 6.83
C LEU A 162 0.25 12.03 6.83
N PRO A 163 1.00 12.60 5.86
CA PRO A 163 2.45 12.63 5.91
C PRO A 163 2.98 13.21 7.23
N HIS A 164 4.06 12.62 7.75
CA HIS A 164 4.79 13.07 8.94
C HIS A 164 6.20 13.52 8.57
#